data_AF-A0A955PT26-F1
#
_entry.id   AF-A0A955PT26-F1
#
_cell.length_a   1.000
_cell.length_b   1.000
_cell.length_c   1.000
_cell.angle_alpha   90.00
_cell.angle_beta   90.00
_cell.angle_gamma   90.00
#
_symmetry.space_group_name_H-M   'P 1'
#
loop_
_entity.id
_entity.type
_entity.pdbx_description
1 polymer ?
#
loop_
_entity_poly.entity_id
_entity_poly.type
_entity_poly.pdbx_seq_one_letter_code
_entity_poly.pdbx_strand_id
1 'polypeptide(L)'
;MRNGFLLLMLATLLPLGSFGQNAPSDRVNLNPEVEEYQRIRNLPGSEERLKALEGFVDRYSGTQLALRAMRDVTELFILQESSGRYYPLEACAVWLERHLQNPAYDWNR
;
A
#
# COMPACT_ATOMS: atom_id res chain seq x y z
N MET A 1 32.48 -28.80 41.55
CA MET A 1 32.36 -27.54 42.32
C MET A 1 31.75 -26.50 41.41
N ARG A 2 30.63 -25.93 41.85
CA ARG A 2 29.81 -24.91 41.21
C ARG A 2 30.08 -23.62 41.96
N ASN A 3 30.64 -22.61 41.29
CA ASN A 3 30.65 -21.18 41.65
C ASN A 3 30.46 -20.48 40.30
N GLY A 4 29.34 -19.81 40.02
CA GLY A 4 28.88 -18.63 40.74
C GLY A 4 29.53 -17.43 40.04
N PHE A 5 28.94 -16.92 38.96
CA PHE A 5 27.96 -15.83 39.03
C PHE A 5 28.57 -14.59 39.70
N LEU A 6 28.97 -13.60 38.92
CA LEU A 6 28.79 -12.17 39.22
C LEU A 6 29.40 -11.37 38.05
N LEU A 7 28.55 -10.88 37.15
CA LEU A 7 28.14 -9.47 37.05
C LEU A 7 29.07 -8.67 36.11
N LEU A 8 28.61 -8.37 34.90
CA LEU A 8 27.91 -7.09 34.62
C LEU A 8 28.75 -5.91 35.07
N MET A 9 29.36 -5.20 34.12
CA MET A 9 28.90 -3.86 33.80
C MET A 9 29.78 -3.18 32.74
N LEU A 10 29.10 -2.42 31.89
CA LEU A 10 29.57 -1.25 31.16
C LEU A 10 30.52 -1.54 29.99
N ALA A 11 30.01 -1.55 28.76
CA ALA A 11 29.88 -0.31 27.98
C ALA A 11 31.23 0.39 27.87
N THR A 12 31.89 0.39 26.72
CA THR A 12 31.68 1.37 25.66
C THR A 12 32.85 1.12 24.70
N LEU A 13 32.67 0.85 23.42
CA LEU A 13 32.80 1.85 22.36
C LEU A 13 32.66 1.11 21.01
N LEU A 14 31.47 1.12 20.43
CA LEU A 14 31.35 1.29 18.99
C LEU A 14 31.88 2.71 18.68
N PRO A 15 32.59 2.94 17.55
CA PRO A 15 31.86 2.97 16.29
C PRO A 15 32.59 2.51 15.01
N LEU A 16 31.76 2.00 14.10
CA LEU A 16 31.66 2.33 12.67
C LEU A 16 32.85 2.13 11.72
N GLY A 17 32.54 1.43 10.61
CA GLY A 17 33.29 1.44 9.35
C GLY A 17 33.99 0.11 9.16
N SER A 18 33.64 -0.77 8.24
CA SER A 18 33.09 -0.53 6.91
C SER A 18 32.49 -1.87 6.46
N PHE A 19 31.20 -2.11 6.73
CA PHE A 19 30.50 -3.13 5.98
C PHE A 19 30.26 -2.55 4.59
N GLY A 20 30.83 -3.21 3.57
CA GLY A 20 30.74 -2.82 2.16
C GLY A 20 29.36 -2.28 1.82
N GLN A 21 29.27 -1.00 1.50
CA GLN A 21 29.26 -0.59 0.10
C GLN A 21 28.32 -1.47 -0.72
N ASN A 22 27.03 -1.12 -0.61
CA ASN A 22 26.09 -1.07 -1.72
C ASN A 22 26.24 -2.21 -2.73
N ALA A 23 25.86 -3.42 -2.34
CA ALA A 23 25.24 -4.27 -3.34
C ALA A 23 24.04 -3.45 -3.88
N PRO A 24 23.98 -3.15 -5.19
CA PRO A 24 22.75 -2.61 -5.75
C PRO A 24 21.68 -3.60 -5.34
N SER A 25 20.67 -3.12 -4.62
CA SER A 25 19.47 -3.89 -4.30
C SER A 25 19.11 -4.64 -5.58
N ASP A 26 19.33 -5.96 -5.60
CA ASP A 26 18.72 -6.82 -6.58
C ASP A 26 17.28 -6.38 -6.60
N ARG A 27 16.88 -5.76 -7.72
CA ARG A 27 15.49 -5.39 -7.94
C ARG A 27 14.81 -6.74 -8.00
N VAL A 28 14.35 -7.22 -6.84
CA VAL A 28 13.37 -8.29 -6.74
C VAL A 28 12.36 -7.95 -7.81
N ASN A 29 12.21 -8.83 -8.80
CA ASN A 29 11.30 -8.64 -9.92
C ASN A 29 9.88 -8.64 -9.34
N LEU A 30 9.50 -7.51 -8.76
CA LEU A 30 8.21 -7.30 -8.13
C LEU A 30 7.21 -7.40 -9.26
N ASN A 31 6.12 -8.13 -9.03
CA ASN A 31 5.00 -8.18 -9.95
C ASN A 31 4.70 -6.72 -10.39
N PRO A 32 4.69 -6.40 -11.70
CA PRO A 32 4.53 -5.04 -12.19
C PRO A 32 3.31 -4.32 -11.61
N GLU A 33 2.28 -5.09 -11.24
CA GLU A 33 1.10 -4.63 -10.52
C GLU A 33 1.42 -4.06 -9.11
N VAL A 34 2.32 -4.72 -8.36
CA VAL A 34 2.76 -4.27 -7.03
C VAL A 34 3.56 -2.98 -7.13
N GLU A 35 4.49 -2.90 -8.08
CA GLU A 35 5.29 -1.69 -8.30
C GLU A 35 4.42 -0.51 -8.71
N GLU A 36 3.46 -0.74 -9.61
CA GLU A 36 2.50 0.27 -10.03
C GLU A 36 1.62 0.73 -8.88
N TYR A 37 1.04 -0.20 -8.12
CA TYR A 37 0.20 0.14 -6.97
C TYR A 37 0.97 0.95 -5.91
N GLN A 38 2.22 0.56 -5.60
CA GLN A 38 3.06 1.32 -4.68
C GLN A 38 3.39 2.72 -5.20
N ARG A 39 3.71 2.85 -6.49
CA ARG A 39 3.94 4.16 -7.14
C ARG A 39 2.70 5.04 -7.04
N ILE A 40 1.51 4.50 -7.28
CA ILE A 40 0.24 5.25 -7.18
C ILE A 40 0.02 5.75 -5.76
N ARG A 41 0.22 4.91 -4.73
CA ARG A 41 0.05 5.32 -3.32
C ARG A 41 0.99 6.44 -2.88
N ASN A 42 2.14 6.56 -3.54
CA ASN A 42 3.12 7.61 -3.29
C ASN A 42 2.83 8.90 -4.07
N LEU A 43 1.84 8.94 -4.97
CA LEU A 43 1.48 10.16 -5.70
C LEU A 43 1.01 11.26 -4.75
N PRO A 44 1.47 12.52 -4.91
CA PRO A 44 0.96 13.64 -4.15
C PRO A 44 -0.48 13.96 -4.54
N GLY A 45 -1.29 14.44 -3.59
CA GLY A 45 -2.67 14.87 -3.85
C GLY A 45 -3.70 13.73 -3.87
N SER A 46 -4.84 13.97 -3.22
CA SER A 46 -5.92 12.98 -3.11
C SER A 46 -6.66 12.75 -4.43
N GLU A 47 -6.80 13.78 -5.27
CA GLU A 47 -7.54 13.70 -6.55
C GLU A 47 -6.78 12.93 -7.63
N GLU A 48 -5.47 13.21 -7.78
CA GLU A 48 -4.61 12.48 -8.72
C GLU A 48 -4.50 11.01 -8.31
N ARG A 49 -4.31 10.75 -7.01
CA ARG A 49 -4.24 9.39 -6.46
C ARG A 49 -5.55 8.64 -6.66
N LEU A 50 -6.70 9.30 -6.44
CA LEU A 50 -8.02 8.70 -6.67
C LEU A 50 -8.14 8.22 -8.12
N LYS A 51 -7.93 9.12 -9.09
CA LYS A 51 -8.01 8.79 -10.52
C LYS A 51 -7.05 7.67 -10.94
N ALA A 52 -5.84 7.67 -10.39
CA ALA A 52 -4.85 6.64 -10.67
C ALA A 52 -5.24 5.27 -10.09
N LEU A 53 -5.82 5.24 -8.88
CA LEU A 53 -6.34 4.02 -8.28
C LEU A 53 -7.57 3.49 -9.02
N GLU A 54 -8.48 4.35 -9.47
CA GLU A 54 -9.62 3.95 -10.30
C GLU A 54 -9.15 3.24 -11.58
N GLY A 55 -8.20 3.86 -12.31
CA GLY A 55 -7.64 3.24 -13.52
C GLY A 55 -6.82 1.96 -13.25
N PHE A 56 -6.24 1.83 -12.06
CA PHE A 56 -5.57 0.60 -11.63
C PHE A 56 -6.58 -0.55 -11.46
N VAL A 57 -7.72 -0.27 -10.83
CA VAL A 57 -8.80 -1.24 -10.62
C VAL A 57 -9.36 -1.74 -11.96
N ASP A 58 -9.56 -0.84 -12.92
CA ASP A 58 -10.00 -1.21 -14.27
C ASP A 58 -9.00 -2.14 -14.96
N ARG A 59 -7.70 -1.83 -14.86
CA ARG A 59 -6.64 -2.59 -15.54
C ARG A 59 -6.40 -3.97 -14.94
N TYR A 60 -6.44 -4.09 -13.62
CA TYR A 60 -6.13 -5.30 -12.88
C TYR A 60 -7.37 -5.95 -12.27
N SER A 61 -8.51 -5.86 -12.96
CA SER A 61 -9.77 -6.42 -12.46
C SER A 61 -9.65 -7.90 -12.06
N GLY A 62 -10.26 -8.26 -10.94
CA GLY A 62 -10.25 -9.63 -10.39
C GLY A 62 -9.03 -9.99 -9.53
N THR A 63 -8.03 -9.11 -9.41
CA THR A 63 -6.89 -9.37 -8.52
C THR A 63 -7.16 -8.94 -7.07
N GLN A 64 -6.41 -9.53 -6.14
CA GLN A 64 -6.44 -9.12 -4.73
C GLN A 64 -5.93 -7.69 -4.52
N LEU A 65 -5.00 -7.23 -5.36
CA LEU A 65 -4.50 -5.86 -5.31
C LEU A 65 -5.53 -4.86 -5.84
N ALA A 66 -6.32 -5.21 -6.85
CA ALA A 66 -7.44 -4.37 -7.29
C ALA A 66 -8.52 -4.24 -6.19
N LEU A 67 -8.85 -5.31 -5.46
CA LEU A 67 -9.73 -5.21 -4.29
C LEU A 67 -9.16 -4.28 -3.20
N ARG A 68 -7.84 -4.34 -2.98
CA ARG A 68 -7.18 -3.41 -2.06
C ARG A 68 -7.20 -1.97 -2.56
N ALA A 69 -7.01 -1.76 -3.86
CA ALA A 69 -7.12 -0.45 -4.49
C ALA A 69 -8.54 0.11 -4.40
N MET A 70 -9.59 -0.71 -4.54
CA MET A 70 -10.99 -0.29 -4.31
C MET A 70 -11.19 0.20 -2.87
N ARG A 71 -10.57 -0.44 -1.88
CA ARG A 71 -10.60 0.02 -0.48
C ARG A 71 -9.96 1.41 -0.36
N ASP A 72 -8.79 1.60 -0.95
CA ASP A 72 -8.08 2.89 -0.92
C ASP A 72 -8.87 4.00 -1.67
N VAL A 73 -9.56 3.67 -2.77
CA VAL A 73 -10.50 4.57 -3.46
C VAL A 73 -11.62 5.01 -2.52
N THR A 74 -12.23 4.06 -1.81
CA THR A 74 -13.31 4.32 -0.84
C THR A 74 -12.82 5.24 0.28
N GLU A 75 -11.63 4.99 0.82
CA GLU A 75 -11.00 5.85 1.84
C GLU A 75 -10.80 7.29 1.33
N LEU A 76 -10.37 7.46 0.07
CA LEU A 76 -10.19 8.79 -0.53
C LEU A 76 -11.51 9.53 -0.74
N PHE A 77 -12.59 8.84 -1.10
CA PHE A 77 -13.92 9.46 -1.18
C PHE A 77 -14.41 9.95 0.18
N ILE A 78 -14.22 9.17 1.25
CA ILE A 78 -14.56 9.58 2.63
C ILE A 78 -13.75 10.82 3.04
N LEU A 79 -12.46 10.86 2.70
CA LEU A 79 -11.63 12.04 2.97
C LEU A 79 -12.12 13.28 2.19
N GLN A 80 -12.61 13.12 0.96
CA GLN A 80 -13.20 14.22 0.20
C GLN A 80 -14.53 14.72 0.81
N GLU A 81 -15.32 13.86 1.45
CA GLU A 81 -16.52 14.27 2.20
C GLU A 81 -16.18 15.28 3.29
N SER A 82 -15.14 14.99 4.07
CA SER A 82 -14.66 15.91 5.12
C SER A 82 -14.16 17.26 4.60
N SER A 83 -13.92 17.38 3.28
CA SER A 83 -13.51 18.64 2.63
C SER A 83 -14.68 19.52 2.16
N GLY A 84 -15.93 19.09 2.37
CA GLY A 84 -17.12 19.87 2.03
C GLY A 84 -17.50 19.82 0.54
N ARG A 85 -16.93 18.90 -0.25
CA ARG A 85 -17.42 18.61 -1.60
C ARG A 85 -18.80 17.92 -1.49
N TYR A 86 -19.74 18.31 -2.34
CA TYR A 86 -21.12 17.81 -2.33
C TYR A 86 -21.15 16.39 -2.96
N TYR A 87 -21.74 15.42 -2.26
CA TYR A 87 -22.00 14.02 -2.68
C TYR A 87 -20.84 13.03 -2.98
N PRO A 88 -19.68 13.07 -2.33
CA PRO A 88 -18.59 12.11 -2.60
C PRO A 88 -18.95 10.66 -2.22
N LEU A 89 -19.77 10.44 -1.20
CA LEU A 89 -20.20 9.09 -0.82
C LEU A 89 -21.15 8.47 -1.86
N GLU A 90 -22.04 9.26 -2.46
CA GLU A 90 -22.94 8.78 -3.51
C GLU A 90 -22.14 8.40 -4.77
N ALA A 91 -21.19 9.25 -5.17
CA ALA A 91 -20.27 8.94 -6.25
C ALA A 91 -19.46 7.65 -5.98
N CYS A 92 -18.97 7.49 -4.75
CA CYS A 92 -18.27 6.27 -4.32
C CYS A 92 -19.16 5.03 -4.40
N ALA A 93 -20.42 5.12 -3.96
CA ALA A 93 -21.36 4.00 -3.98
C ALA A 93 -21.66 3.54 -5.41
N VAL A 94 -21.98 4.48 -6.31
CA VAL A 94 -22.21 4.20 -7.74
C VAL A 94 -20.95 3.62 -8.39
N TRP A 95 -19.78 4.16 -8.03
CA TRP A 95 -18.51 3.64 -8.53
C TRP A 95 -18.26 2.20 -8.07
N LEU A 96 -18.44 1.90 -6.78
CA LEU A 96 -18.25 0.55 -6.21
C LEU A 96 -19.22 -0.45 -6.83
N GLU A 97 -20.50 -0.12 -6.92
CA GLU A 97 -21.54 -1.00 -7.48
C GLU A 97 -21.14 -1.50 -8.87
N ARG A 98 -20.74 -0.59 -9.76
CA ARG A 98 -20.32 -0.91 -11.12
C ARG A 98 -19.14 -1.89 -11.16
N HIS A 99 -18.15 -1.76 -10.28
CA HIS A 99 -16.96 -2.61 -10.32
C HIS A 99 -17.18 -3.94 -9.61
N LEU A 100 -17.96 -3.99 -8.53
CA LEU A 100 -18.25 -5.24 -7.82
C LEU A 100 -19.16 -6.17 -8.64
N GLN A 101 -19.91 -5.63 -9.61
CA GLN A 101 -20.66 -6.39 -10.62
C GLN A 101 -19.78 -7.02 -11.71
N ASN A 102 -18.48 -6.67 -11.78
CA ASN A 102 -17.58 -7.23 -12.79
C ASN A 102 -17.37 -8.75 -12.51
N PRO A 103 -17.60 -9.64 -13.50
CA PRO A 103 -17.46 -11.09 -13.32
C PRO A 103 -16.03 -11.53 -12.99
N ALA A 104 -15.03 -10.65 -13.12
CA ALA A 104 -13.68 -10.89 -12.65
C ALA A 104 -13.61 -11.07 -11.12
N TYR A 105 -14.55 -10.51 -10.37
CA TYR A 105 -14.68 -10.70 -8.92
C TYR A 105 -15.69 -11.82 -8.64
N ASP A 106 -15.23 -13.05 -8.78
CA ASP A 106 -16.03 -14.21 -8.39
C ASP A 106 -16.05 -14.35 -6.86
N TRP A 107 -17.17 -13.96 -6.25
CA TRP A 107 -17.38 -14.03 -4.80
C TRP A 107 -17.61 -15.45 -4.28
N ASN A 108 -17.82 -16.42 -5.17
CA ASN A 108 -18.11 -17.81 -4.84
C ASN A 108 -16.89 -18.75 -5.04
N ARG A 109 -15.72 -18.21 -5.37
CA ARG A 109 -14.46 -18.93 -5.46
C ARG A 109 -13.77 -19.12 -4.12
#